data_AF-A0A7S2ISG3-F1
#
_entry.id   AF-A0A7S2ISG3-F1
#
_cell.length_a   1.000
_cell.length_b   1.000
_cell.length_c   1.000
_cell.angle_alpha   90.00
_cell.angle_beta   90.00
_cell.angle_gamma   90.00
#
_symmetry.space_group_name_H-M   'P 1'
#
loop_
_entity.id
_entity.type
_entity.pdbx_description
1 polymer ?
#
loop_
_entity_poly.entity_id
_entity_poly.type
_entity_poly.pdbx_seq_one_letter_code
_entity_poly.pdbx_strand_id
1 'polypeptide(L)'
;MVSGPPSKTGCYVRVESSTWARERGDLFDFEADPTSEGSKISLQEQDLMVLDSAACVRNGANVQLLSRDQVQTSAVVGSEHLVSLVRKDDSLWIHQGMEMVPGSLRPSLVVKDLPNGYHWLRGGETIRLGCARLRVRQVVTAGPALVRPNLKVDCEAPPCLANPEGEEAMEGKACRICMLEGPNEDDPLIAPCICKGSVEYVHLACLREWIRVRRNLPPAGEPSDGFEYHPLKCDLCKGPYSSAVKYAPGNCSKDGSCKECEPLAEVPLVQPPFVVLEVPGRHYGGGGRRSHVLSLVGDGDKVLKLGRAHNCHLRIPDASISRWHASIRMVDGKVVLEDHESKFGTLVEVQRPIAVDPKRAVSLQVGRTVLRLTPSEVPLPVTPTTSSPTGSTTPEFFGGDASARSRPRGDNVQEL
;
A
#
# COMPACT_ATOMS: atom_id res chain seq x y z
N MET A 1 -54.14 -9.52 -20.44
CA MET A 1 -53.01 -8.56 -20.51
C MET A 1 -51.76 -9.34 -20.18
N VAL A 2 -50.95 -9.62 -21.20
CA VAL A 2 -49.70 -10.38 -21.04
C VAL A 2 -48.70 -9.46 -20.36
N SER A 3 -48.33 -9.78 -19.12
CA SER A 3 -47.20 -9.16 -18.44
C SER A 3 -45.93 -9.56 -19.19
N GLY A 4 -45.35 -8.62 -19.94
CA GLY A 4 -44.02 -8.81 -20.53
C GLY A 4 -42.98 -9.06 -19.44
N PRO A 5 -41.89 -9.78 -19.74
CA PRO A 5 -40.81 -9.99 -18.78
C PRO A 5 -40.24 -8.64 -18.34
N PRO A 6 -39.76 -8.49 -17.09
CA PRO A 6 -39.08 -7.28 -16.68
C PRO A 6 -37.90 -7.07 -17.62
N SER A 7 -37.91 -5.97 -18.38
CA SER A 7 -36.77 -5.57 -19.19
C SER A 7 -35.60 -5.38 -18.23
N LYS A 8 -34.65 -6.32 -18.19
CA LYS A 8 -33.39 -6.13 -17.44
C LYS A 8 -32.70 -4.90 -18.04
N THR A 9 -32.85 -3.74 -17.40
CA THR A 9 -32.20 -2.49 -17.79
C THR A 9 -30.71 -2.63 -17.50
N GLY A 10 -29.89 -3.07 -18.46
CA GLY A 10 -28.44 -3.23 -18.26
C GLY A 10 -27.75 -1.92 -17.87
N CYS A 11 -26.63 -2.02 -17.16
CA CYS A 11 -25.74 -0.87 -16.94
C CYS A 11 -24.66 -0.90 -18.02
N TYR A 12 -24.59 0.15 -18.84
CA TYR A 12 -23.48 0.28 -19.79
C TYR A 12 -22.27 0.81 -19.04
N VAL A 13 -21.11 0.20 -19.26
CA VAL A 13 -19.85 0.66 -18.68
C VAL A 13 -18.84 0.77 -19.80
N ARG A 14 -18.26 1.96 -19.94
CA ARG A 14 -17.06 2.17 -20.73
C ARG A 14 -15.85 1.86 -19.87
N VAL A 15 -14.99 0.98 -20.36
CA VAL A 15 -13.73 0.60 -19.73
C VAL A 15 -12.59 1.08 -20.61
N GLU A 16 -11.94 2.15 -20.16
CA GLU A 16 -10.67 2.63 -20.71
C GLU A 16 -9.55 1.94 -19.94
N SER A 17 -8.61 1.31 -20.64
CA SER A 17 -7.48 0.63 -20.03
C SER A 17 -6.16 1.10 -20.60
N SER A 18 -5.21 1.35 -19.69
CA SER A 18 -3.86 1.80 -20.01
C SER A 18 -2.87 0.85 -19.37
N THR A 19 -2.14 0.08 -20.16
CA THR A 19 -1.17 -0.91 -19.66
C THR A 19 0.25 -0.50 -19.98
N TRP A 20 1.09 -0.37 -18.95
CA TRP A 20 2.50 -0.04 -19.11
C TRP A 20 3.31 -1.29 -19.48
N ALA A 21 4.03 -1.24 -20.60
CA ALA A 21 4.78 -2.37 -21.18
C ALA A 21 5.94 -2.87 -20.31
N ARG A 22 6.44 -2.07 -19.36
CA ARG A 22 7.55 -2.47 -18.48
C ARG A 22 7.09 -3.33 -17.32
N GLU A 23 7.54 -4.58 -17.26
CA GLU A 23 7.05 -5.57 -16.29
C GLU A 23 7.57 -5.42 -14.85
N ARG A 24 8.49 -4.48 -14.58
CA ARG A 24 9.14 -4.42 -13.26
C ARG A 24 8.32 -3.61 -12.25
N GLY A 25 7.94 -4.28 -11.16
CA GLY A 25 7.57 -3.65 -9.90
C GLY A 25 6.11 -3.20 -9.76
N ASP A 26 5.20 -3.65 -10.63
CA ASP A 26 3.75 -3.34 -10.55
C ASP A 26 3.46 -1.84 -10.46
N LEU A 27 4.30 -1.04 -11.14
CA LEU A 27 4.15 0.41 -11.26
C LEU A 27 3.47 0.75 -12.59
N PHE A 28 2.85 1.92 -12.62
CA PHE A 28 2.34 2.53 -13.84
C PHE A 28 2.92 3.95 -13.92
N ASP A 29 3.49 4.31 -15.07
CA ASP A 29 4.08 5.64 -15.27
C ASP A 29 3.00 6.62 -15.73
N PHE A 30 2.49 7.42 -14.79
CA PHE A 30 1.44 8.40 -15.05
C PHE A 30 1.94 9.66 -15.77
N GLU A 31 3.25 9.84 -15.91
CA GLU A 31 3.87 10.92 -16.70
C GLU A 31 4.09 10.51 -18.16
N ALA A 32 4.01 9.21 -18.47
CA ALA A 32 4.28 8.75 -19.83
C ALA A 32 3.16 9.15 -20.77
N ASP A 33 3.53 9.83 -21.85
CA ASP A 33 2.61 10.24 -22.90
C ASP A 33 2.25 9.03 -23.79
N PRO A 34 0.98 8.61 -23.84
CA PRO A 34 0.55 7.51 -24.70
C PRO A 34 0.68 7.82 -26.20
N THR A 35 0.73 9.10 -26.59
CA THR A 35 0.79 9.54 -28.00
C THR A 35 2.20 9.71 -28.53
N SER A 36 3.21 9.67 -27.65
CA SER A 36 4.61 9.82 -28.04
C SER A 36 5.14 8.62 -28.87
N GLU A 37 5.96 8.89 -29.88
CA GLU A 37 6.64 7.84 -30.63
C GLU A 37 7.53 7.01 -29.68
N GLY A 38 7.31 5.69 -29.66
CA GLY A 38 7.97 4.78 -28.71
C GLY A 38 7.32 4.72 -27.33
N SER A 39 6.07 5.20 -27.19
CA SER A 39 5.31 5.10 -25.95
C SER A 39 5.27 3.66 -25.43
N LYS A 40 5.48 3.53 -24.12
CA LYS A 40 5.44 2.24 -23.41
C LYS A 40 4.05 1.97 -22.86
N ILE A 41 3.01 2.68 -23.30
CA ILE A 41 1.63 2.47 -22.84
C ILE A 41 0.81 1.92 -23.99
N SER A 42 0.14 0.78 -23.75
CA SER A 42 -0.92 0.28 -24.63
C SER A 42 -2.26 0.80 -24.12
N LEU A 43 -2.97 1.56 -24.97
CA LEU A 43 -4.31 2.07 -24.70
C LEU A 43 -5.36 1.19 -25.39
N GLN A 44 -6.44 0.90 -24.67
CA GLN A 44 -7.58 0.19 -25.21
C GLN A 44 -8.88 0.70 -24.58
N GLU A 45 -9.90 0.86 -25.42
CA GLU A 45 -11.24 1.27 -25.01
C GLU A 45 -12.23 0.18 -25.39
N GLN A 46 -13.04 -0.24 -24.43
CA GLN A 46 -14.08 -1.26 -24.62
C GLN A 46 -15.36 -0.83 -23.92
N ASP A 47 -16.47 -0.88 -24.66
CA ASP A 47 -17.80 -0.62 -24.14
C ASP A 47 -18.53 -1.97 -23.95
N LEU A 48 -19.13 -2.19 -22.79
CA LEU A 48 -19.94 -3.39 -22.54
C LEU A 48 -21.18 -3.08 -21.72
N MET A 49 -22.27 -3.74 -22.08
CA MET A 49 -23.47 -3.83 -21.25
C MET A 49 -23.27 -4.91 -20.19
N VAL A 50 -23.15 -4.51 -18.92
CA VAL A 50 -23.07 -5.44 -17.80
C VAL A 50 -24.49 -5.83 -17.38
N LEU A 51 -24.91 -7.03 -17.80
CA LEU A 51 -26.23 -7.59 -17.46
C LEU A 51 -26.26 -8.12 -16.03
N ASP A 52 -25.40 -9.09 -15.72
CA ASP A 52 -25.29 -9.71 -14.39
C ASP A 52 -23.85 -9.59 -13.85
N SER A 53 -22.84 -10.00 -14.62
CA SER A 53 -21.43 -9.78 -14.28
C SER A 53 -20.49 -9.82 -15.48
N ALA A 54 -19.38 -9.09 -15.40
CA ALA A 54 -18.27 -9.09 -16.35
C ALA A 54 -16.91 -9.10 -15.62
N ALA A 55 -15.82 -9.42 -16.32
CA ALA A 55 -14.47 -9.39 -15.77
C ALA A 55 -13.50 -8.70 -16.72
N CYS A 56 -12.62 -7.86 -16.17
CA CYS A 56 -11.47 -7.32 -16.88
C CYS A 56 -10.31 -8.31 -16.73
N VAL A 57 -9.83 -8.86 -17.84
CA VAL A 57 -8.74 -9.85 -17.87
C VAL A 57 -7.63 -9.32 -18.76
N ARG A 58 -6.37 -9.45 -18.32
CA ARG A 58 -5.20 -9.01 -19.07
C ARG A 58 -4.40 -10.19 -19.62
N ASN A 59 -4.02 -10.10 -20.89
CA ASN A 59 -3.04 -10.98 -21.53
C ASN A 59 -1.93 -10.11 -22.15
N GLY A 60 -0.75 -10.12 -21.52
CA GLY A 60 0.34 -9.23 -21.87
C GLY A 60 -0.04 -7.76 -21.65
N ALA A 61 -0.08 -6.97 -22.73
CA ALA A 61 -0.52 -5.57 -22.69
C ALA A 61 -2.02 -5.38 -22.98
N ASN A 62 -2.70 -6.44 -23.45
CA ASN A 62 -4.08 -6.39 -23.92
C ASN A 62 -5.04 -6.73 -22.78
N VAL A 63 -5.99 -5.84 -22.50
CA VAL A 63 -7.08 -6.03 -21.54
C VAL A 63 -8.34 -6.36 -22.33
N GLN A 64 -9.04 -7.41 -21.93
CA GLN A 64 -10.33 -7.78 -22.50
C GLN A 64 -11.40 -7.75 -21.42
N LEU A 65 -12.57 -7.26 -21.79
CA LEU A 65 -13.75 -7.26 -20.94
C LEU A 65 -14.64 -8.44 -21.35
N LEU A 66 -14.68 -9.46 -20.50
CA LEU A 66 -15.35 -10.73 -20.77
C LEU A 66 -16.65 -10.83 -19.96
N SER A 67 -17.72 -11.33 -20.58
CA SER A 67 -18.94 -11.69 -19.83
C SER A 67 -18.70 -12.91 -18.94
N ARG A 68 -19.56 -13.14 -17.93
CA ARG A 68 -19.45 -14.29 -17.03
C ARG A 68 -19.26 -15.62 -17.76
N ASP A 69 -20.03 -15.85 -18.81
CA ASP A 69 -20.03 -17.10 -19.58
C ASP A 69 -18.73 -17.27 -20.37
N GLN A 70 -18.18 -16.15 -20.86
CA GLN A 70 -16.88 -16.11 -21.55
C GLN A 70 -15.72 -16.38 -20.59
N VAL A 71 -15.78 -15.93 -19.34
CA VAL A 71 -14.72 -16.19 -18.34
C VAL A 71 -14.62 -17.68 -18.00
N GLN A 72 -15.75 -18.39 -17.91
CA GLN A 72 -15.76 -19.83 -17.61
C GLN A 72 -15.29 -20.70 -18.79
N THR A 73 -15.54 -20.26 -20.02
CA THR A 73 -15.15 -20.98 -21.25
C THR A 73 -13.76 -20.58 -21.77
N SER A 74 -13.34 -19.35 -21.53
CA SER A 74 -12.04 -18.79 -21.96
C SER A 74 -11.07 -18.65 -20.78
N ALA A 75 -10.92 -19.71 -19.99
CA ALA A 75 -9.80 -19.82 -19.05
C ALA A 75 -8.47 -19.91 -19.85
N VAL A 76 -8.05 -18.78 -20.41
CA VAL A 76 -6.84 -18.64 -21.20
C VAL A 76 -5.68 -18.76 -20.23
N VAL A 77 -4.99 -19.89 -20.29
CA VAL A 77 -3.76 -20.18 -19.54
C VAL A 77 -2.81 -18.99 -19.68
N GLY A 78 -2.44 -18.37 -18.55
CA GLY A 78 -1.53 -17.21 -18.51
C GLY A 78 -2.21 -15.83 -18.49
N SER A 79 -3.53 -15.74 -18.46
CA SER A 79 -4.22 -14.45 -18.32
C SER A 79 -4.36 -14.01 -16.85
N GLU A 80 -4.19 -12.72 -16.61
CA GLU A 80 -4.28 -12.10 -15.28
C GLU A 80 -5.65 -11.47 -15.08
N HIS A 81 -6.38 -11.96 -14.08
CA HIS A 81 -7.67 -11.37 -13.71
C HIS A 81 -7.46 -10.04 -12.97
N LEU A 82 -7.96 -8.92 -13.51
CA LEU A 82 -7.78 -7.60 -12.91
C LEU A 82 -8.88 -7.26 -11.90
N VAL A 83 -10.13 -7.18 -12.34
CA VAL A 83 -11.32 -6.87 -11.52
C VAL A 83 -12.57 -7.53 -12.10
N SER A 84 -13.57 -7.78 -11.25
CA SER A 84 -14.90 -8.23 -11.70
C SER A 84 -15.92 -7.12 -11.48
N LEU A 85 -16.78 -6.89 -12.45
CA LEU A 85 -17.93 -6.03 -12.36
C LEU A 85 -19.15 -6.90 -12.09
N VAL A 86 -19.83 -6.69 -10.96
CA VAL A 86 -20.98 -7.48 -10.54
C VAL A 86 -22.14 -6.55 -10.31
N ARG A 87 -23.28 -6.84 -10.95
CA ARG A 87 -24.52 -6.12 -10.68
C ARG A 87 -25.25 -6.80 -9.54
N LYS A 88 -25.66 -6.03 -8.55
CA LYS A 88 -26.49 -6.47 -7.42
C LYS A 88 -27.46 -5.36 -7.05
N ASP A 89 -28.76 -5.70 -7.01
CA ASP A 89 -29.83 -4.79 -6.59
C ASP A 89 -29.77 -3.44 -7.36
N ASP A 90 -29.70 -3.51 -8.69
CA ASP A 90 -29.53 -2.37 -9.63
C ASP A 90 -28.26 -1.51 -9.46
N SER A 91 -27.38 -1.88 -8.54
CA SER A 91 -26.09 -1.24 -8.35
C SER A 91 -24.97 -2.04 -8.98
N LEU A 92 -23.99 -1.35 -9.57
CA LEU A 92 -22.77 -1.96 -10.09
C LEU A 92 -21.69 -1.95 -9.02
N TRP A 93 -21.03 -3.09 -8.82
CA TRP A 93 -19.98 -3.26 -7.83
C TRP A 93 -18.70 -3.76 -8.49
N ILE A 94 -17.57 -3.17 -8.10
CA ILE A 94 -16.24 -3.64 -8.50
C ILE A 94 -15.72 -4.56 -7.41
N HIS A 95 -15.53 -5.82 -7.76
CA HIS A 95 -14.92 -6.84 -6.94
C HIS A 95 -13.47 -7.05 -7.33
N GLN A 96 -12.67 -7.44 -6.34
CA GLN A 96 -11.36 -8.03 -6.60
C GLN A 96 -11.54 -9.34 -7.38
N GLY A 97 -10.54 -9.70 -8.17
CA GLY A 97 -10.63 -10.89 -9.01
C GLY A 97 -10.95 -12.19 -8.27
N MET A 98 -11.66 -13.09 -8.96
CA MET A 98 -12.14 -14.35 -8.41
C MET A 98 -10.94 -15.23 -7.97
N GLU A 99 -11.02 -15.76 -6.76
CA GLU A 99 -10.00 -16.56 -6.04
C GLU A 99 -8.63 -15.87 -5.79
N MET A 100 -8.38 -15.52 -4.52
CA MET A 100 -7.08 -15.03 -4.04
C MET A 100 -6.07 -16.17 -3.98
N VAL A 101 -5.42 -16.47 -5.10
CA VAL A 101 -4.21 -17.30 -5.13
C VAL A 101 -3.02 -16.45 -4.63
N PRO A 102 -2.03 -17.01 -3.91
CA PRO A 102 -0.81 -16.29 -3.58
C PRO A 102 -0.17 -15.67 -4.84
N GLY A 103 -0.09 -14.33 -4.88
CA GLY A 103 0.42 -13.58 -6.04
C GLY A 103 -0.62 -12.76 -6.80
N SER A 104 -1.92 -12.86 -6.48
CA SER A 104 -2.95 -12.03 -7.12
C SER A 104 -2.69 -10.53 -6.93
N LEU A 105 -2.79 -9.79 -8.05
CA LEU A 105 -2.69 -8.34 -8.07
C LEU A 105 -3.85 -7.70 -7.30
N ARG A 106 -3.54 -6.67 -6.51
CA ARG A 106 -4.55 -5.95 -5.73
C ARG A 106 -4.97 -4.66 -6.44
N PRO A 107 -6.27 -4.46 -6.71
CA PRO A 107 -6.74 -3.19 -7.21
C PRO A 107 -6.50 -2.10 -6.18
N SER A 108 -6.06 -0.94 -6.66
CA SER A 108 -5.82 0.25 -5.85
C SER A 108 -6.49 1.45 -6.50
N LEU A 109 -7.23 2.25 -5.74
CA LEU A 109 -7.81 3.52 -6.20
C LEU A 109 -6.70 4.49 -6.57
N VAL A 110 -6.84 5.20 -7.68
CA VAL A 110 -5.93 6.27 -8.10
C VAL A 110 -6.40 7.58 -7.48
N VAL A 111 -5.65 8.13 -6.53
CA VAL A 111 -6.13 9.26 -5.69
C VAL A 111 -6.36 10.53 -6.50
N LYS A 112 -5.48 10.87 -7.44
CA LYS A 112 -5.61 12.08 -8.27
C LYS A 112 -6.84 12.08 -9.17
N ASP A 113 -7.38 10.91 -9.50
CA ASP A 113 -8.56 10.76 -10.37
C ASP A 113 -9.86 10.81 -9.56
N LEU A 114 -9.80 10.92 -8.24
CA LEU A 114 -10.98 11.07 -7.40
C LEU A 114 -11.63 12.44 -7.63
N PRO A 115 -12.98 12.55 -7.50
CA PRO A 115 -13.70 13.79 -7.83
C PRO A 115 -13.23 15.05 -7.09
N ASN A 116 -12.72 14.89 -5.86
CA ASN A 116 -12.24 16.00 -5.05
C ASN A 116 -10.71 16.16 -5.12
N GLY A 117 -10.00 15.32 -5.89
CA GLY A 117 -8.54 15.26 -5.92
C GLY A 117 -7.89 14.63 -4.68
N TYR A 118 -8.69 14.14 -3.73
CA TYR A 118 -8.22 13.56 -2.47
C TYR A 118 -9.02 12.35 -2.00
N HIS A 119 -8.38 11.52 -1.17
CA HIS A 119 -9.00 10.38 -0.49
C HIS A 119 -9.15 10.64 1.01
N TRP A 120 -10.30 10.30 1.60
CA TRP A 120 -10.51 10.37 3.05
C TRP A 120 -9.80 9.22 3.75
N LEU A 121 -8.73 9.54 4.48
CA LEU A 121 -7.87 8.52 5.09
C LEU A 121 -8.56 7.83 6.28
N ARG A 122 -8.48 6.49 6.33
CA ARG A 122 -9.03 5.70 7.44
C ARG A 122 -8.01 4.74 8.04
N GLY A 123 -8.15 4.46 9.33
CA GLY A 123 -7.36 3.43 10.00
C GLY A 123 -7.58 2.06 9.37
N GLY A 124 -6.49 1.33 9.16
CA GLY A 124 -6.46 0.00 8.54
C GLY A 124 -6.15 0.01 7.04
N GLU A 125 -6.24 1.15 6.35
CA GLU A 125 -5.96 1.27 4.91
C GLU A 125 -4.48 1.06 4.57
N THR A 126 -4.21 0.67 3.32
CA THR A 126 -2.84 0.61 2.78
C THR A 126 -2.72 1.61 1.65
N ILE A 127 -1.77 2.54 1.79
CA ILE A 127 -1.42 3.53 0.78
C ILE A 127 -0.20 3.00 0.01
N ARG A 128 -0.16 3.23 -1.31
CA ARG A 128 1.03 2.99 -2.13
C ARG A 128 1.58 4.32 -2.61
N LEU A 129 2.87 4.52 -2.39
CA LEU A 129 3.67 5.60 -2.98
C LEU A 129 4.80 4.93 -3.73
N GLY A 130 4.73 4.88 -5.06
CA GLY A 130 5.63 4.03 -5.85
C GLY A 130 5.56 2.56 -5.39
N CYS A 131 6.72 1.95 -5.10
CA CYS A 131 6.79 0.57 -4.60
C CYS A 131 6.63 0.44 -3.07
N ALA A 132 6.57 1.57 -2.34
CA ALA A 132 6.36 1.55 -0.90
C ALA A 132 4.88 1.34 -0.58
N ARG A 133 4.61 0.38 0.32
CA ARG A 133 3.26 0.07 0.84
C ARG A 133 3.20 0.51 2.29
N LEU A 134 2.54 1.62 2.55
CA LEU A 134 2.39 2.23 3.86
C LEU A 134 1.06 1.78 4.46
N ARG A 135 1.05 1.33 5.72
CA ARG A 135 -0.19 0.99 6.42
C ARG A 135 -0.62 2.15 7.32
N VAL A 136 -1.86 2.60 7.18
CA VAL A 136 -2.48 3.57 8.08
C VAL A 136 -2.87 2.84 9.36
N ARG A 137 -2.08 2.98 10.42
CA ARG A 137 -2.34 2.29 11.70
C ARG A 137 -3.42 2.98 12.51
N GLN A 138 -3.41 4.31 12.51
CA GLN A 138 -4.32 5.11 13.30
C GLN A 138 -4.49 6.47 12.64
N VAL A 139 -5.72 6.99 12.68
CA VAL A 139 -6.07 8.36 12.34
C VAL A 139 -6.85 8.90 13.53
N VAL A 140 -6.38 10.00 14.12
CA VAL A 140 -7.04 10.67 15.24
C VAL A 140 -7.28 12.11 14.84
N THR A 141 -8.55 12.51 14.76
CA THR A 141 -8.95 13.87 14.35
C THR A 141 -9.33 14.74 15.54
N ALA A 142 -9.89 14.14 16.59
CA ALA A 142 -10.30 14.78 17.83
C ALA A 142 -10.25 13.75 18.98
N GLY A 143 -10.21 14.21 20.23
CA GLY A 143 -10.14 13.32 21.38
C GLY A 143 -9.65 14.03 22.64
N PRO A 144 -9.25 13.28 23.69
CA PRO A 144 -8.63 13.86 24.86
C PRO A 144 -7.33 14.59 24.49
N ALA A 145 -6.87 15.49 25.36
CA ALA A 145 -5.71 16.35 25.09
C ALA A 145 -4.46 15.56 24.67
N LEU A 146 -4.26 14.35 25.20
CA LEU A 146 -3.14 13.48 24.87
C LEU A 146 -3.61 12.05 24.63
N VAL A 147 -3.14 11.43 23.54
CA VAL A 147 -3.50 10.08 23.12
C VAL A 147 -2.22 9.26 22.90
N ARG A 148 -2.22 8.00 23.33
CA ARG A 148 -1.11 7.07 23.06
C ARG A 148 -1.20 6.55 21.61
N PRO A 149 -0.17 6.73 20.77
CA PRO A 149 -0.15 6.20 19.41
C PRO A 149 -0.16 4.67 19.35
N ASN A 150 -0.93 4.09 18.43
CA ASN A 150 -0.99 2.66 18.20
C ASN A 150 0.15 2.20 17.29
N LEU A 151 1.31 1.95 17.90
CA LEU A 151 2.51 1.55 17.16
C LEU A 151 2.50 0.05 16.80
N LYS A 152 1.80 -0.80 17.58
CA LYS A 152 1.85 -2.29 17.52
C LYS A 152 3.25 -2.84 17.23
N VAL A 153 4.28 -2.22 17.80
CA VAL A 153 5.65 -2.73 17.75
C VAL A 153 5.97 -3.57 18.99
N ASP A 154 5.12 -3.48 20.00
CA ASP A 154 5.22 -4.23 21.23
C ASP A 154 4.44 -5.52 21.00
N CYS A 155 5.11 -6.67 20.83
CA CYS A 155 4.56 -8.02 21.03
C CYS A 155 5.49 -9.19 20.59
N GLU A 156 6.67 -8.97 19.99
CA GLU A 156 7.48 -10.13 19.53
C GLU A 156 8.58 -10.56 20.51
N ALA A 157 9.21 -9.62 21.22
CA ALA A 157 10.29 -9.94 22.15
C ALA A 157 9.74 -10.33 23.53
N PRO A 158 10.24 -11.43 24.15
CA PRO A 158 9.83 -11.80 25.49
C PRO A 158 10.21 -10.72 26.52
N PRO A 159 9.42 -10.57 27.60
CA PRO A 159 9.76 -9.67 28.68
C PRO A 159 11.02 -10.14 29.41
N CYS A 160 11.80 -9.20 29.94
CA CYS A 160 12.89 -9.48 30.88
C CYS A 160 12.37 -9.38 32.32
N LEU A 161 13.12 -9.95 33.26
CA LEU A 161 12.83 -9.84 34.69
C LEU A 161 13.57 -8.64 35.29
N ALA A 162 12.89 -7.89 36.16
CA ALA A 162 13.52 -6.98 37.10
C ALA A 162 14.32 -7.80 38.12
N ASN A 163 15.59 -7.44 38.34
CA ASN A 163 16.51 -8.12 39.26
C ASN A 163 16.48 -9.66 39.08
N PRO A 164 16.90 -10.18 37.91
CA PRO A 164 16.68 -11.57 37.51
C PRO A 164 17.32 -12.61 38.44
N GLU A 165 18.37 -12.25 39.18
CA GLU A 165 19.06 -13.12 40.16
C GLU A 165 18.59 -12.88 41.62
N GLY A 166 17.62 -11.98 41.87
CA GLY A 166 17.19 -11.53 43.20
C GLY A 166 17.98 -10.33 43.72
N GLU A 167 17.44 -9.55 44.66
CA GLU A 167 18.04 -8.26 45.08
C GLU A 167 19.47 -8.41 45.63
N GLU A 168 19.71 -9.36 46.53
CA GLU A 168 21.02 -9.60 47.14
C GLU A 168 22.10 -9.98 46.11
N ALA A 169 21.75 -10.81 45.11
CA ALA A 169 22.70 -11.23 44.07
C ALA A 169 23.03 -10.11 43.07
N MET A 170 22.20 -9.08 43.03
CA MET A 170 22.37 -7.94 42.12
C MET A 170 23.26 -6.83 42.72
N GLU A 171 23.51 -6.79 44.05
CA GLU A 171 24.33 -5.76 44.71
C GLU A 171 25.75 -5.65 44.12
N GLY A 172 26.36 -6.77 43.71
CA GLY A 172 27.69 -6.79 43.08
C GLY A 172 27.70 -6.64 41.56
N LYS A 173 26.56 -6.38 40.92
CA LYS A 173 26.45 -6.22 39.46
C LYS A 173 26.40 -4.73 39.12
N ALA A 174 27.19 -4.33 38.12
CA ALA A 174 27.20 -2.94 37.67
C ALA A 174 26.30 -2.72 36.44
N CYS A 175 25.68 -1.54 36.37
CA CYS A 175 25.01 -1.08 35.16
C CYS A 175 26.03 -0.67 34.09
N ARG A 176 25.90 -1.20 32.87
CA ARG A 176 26.81 -0.88 31.76
C ARG A 176 26.79 0.59 31.28
N ILE A 177 25.78 1.36 31.69
CA ILE A 177 25.55 2.75 31.22
C ILE A 177 26.14 3.75 32.22
N CYS A 178 25.72 3.68 33.49
CA CYS A 178 26.17 4.61 34.53
C CYS A 178 27.37 4.10 35.35
N MET A 179 27.73 2.82 35.21
CA MET A 179 28.81 2.14 35.94
C MET A 179 28.61 2.04 37.46
N LEU A 180 27.39 2.31 37.97
CA LEU A 180 27.04 2.12 39.38
C LEU A 180 26.66 0.65 39.66
N GLU A 181 26.99 0.19 40.86
CA GLU A 181 26.70 -1.16 41.37
C GLU A 181 25.31 -1.24 42.02
N GLY A 182 24.65 -2.38 41.87
CA GLY A 182 23.38 -2.68 42.51
C GLY A 182 22.15 -2.02 41.86
N PRO A 183 20.94 -2.51 42.16
CA PRO A 183 19.70 -1.81 41.85
C PRO A 183 19.53 -0.56 42.75
N ASN A 184 18.80 0.46 42.29
CA ASN A 184 18.42 1.60 43.12
C ASN A 184 16.95 1.45 43.61
N GLU A 185 16.54 2.28 44.58
CA GLU A 185 15.11 2.38 44.96
C GLU A 185 14.27 2.71 43.72
N ASP A 186 13.32 1.83 43.40
CA ASP A 186 12.41 1.91 42.23
C ASP A 186 13.06 1.86 40.83
N ASP A 187 14.35 1.55 40.72
CA ASP A 187 15.07 1.41 39.43
C ASP A 187 15.88 0.10 39.38
N PRO A 188 15.26 -1.01 38.94
CA PRO A 188 15.88 -2.32 38.96
C PRO A 188 16.97 -2.48 37.90
N LEU A 189 17.90 -3.40 38.14
CA LEU A 189 18.80 -3.90 37.11
C LEU A 189 18.08 -4.96 36.27
N ILE A 190 18.20 -4.83 34.96
CA ILE A 190 17.59 -5.73 33.97
C ILE A 190 18.65 -6.26 33.00
N ALA A 191 18.38 -7.44 32.43
CA ALA A 191 19.08 -7.98 31.27
C ALA A 191 18.17 -7.86 30.03
N PRO A 192 18.21 -6.74 29.30
CA PRO A 192 17.19 -6.43 28.28
C PRO A 192 17.45 -7.12 26.93
N CYS A 193 18.59 -7.79 26.76
CA CYS A 193 18.98 -8.47 25.52
C CYS A 193 19.94 -9.62 25.82
N ILE A 194 20.44 -10.29 24.78
CA ILE A 194 21.31 -11.47 24.88
C ILE A 194 22.77 -11.19 25.25
N CYS A 195 23.12 -9.95 25.62
CA CYS A 195 24.47 -9.61 26.04
C CYS A 195 24.86 -10.34 27.33
N LYS A 196 26.14 -10.68 27.49
CA LYS A 196 26.69 -11.44 28.63
C LYS A 196 27.92 -10.77 29.22
N GLY A 197 28.23 -11.09 30.48
CA GLY A 197 29.39 -10.56 31.20
C GLY A 197 29.16 -9.14 31.71
N SER A 198 30.19 -8.29 31.66
CA SER A 198 30.15 -6.92 32.23
C SER A 198 29.15 -5.97 31.57
N VAL A 199 28.56 -6.35 30.43
CA VAL A 199 27.59 -5.55 29.67
C VAL A 199 26.17 -6.13 29.70
N GLU A 200 25.93 -7.15 30.52
CA GLU A 200 24.64 -7.85 30.63
C GLU A 200 23.57 -6.98 31.31
N TYR A 201 23.94 -6.28 32.39
CA TYR A 201 23.01 -5.58 33.26
C TYR A 201 22.96 -4.07 33.01
N VAL A 202 21.75 -3.52 33.05
CA VAL A 202 21.51 -2.07 32.99
C VAL A 202 20.37 -1.67 33.92
N HIS A 203 20.42 -0.48 34.50
CA HIS A 203 19.25 0.11 35.15
C HIS A 203 18.16 0.40 34.11
N LEU A 204 16.91 0.22 34.51
CA LEU A 204 15.75 0.48 33.65
C LEU A 204 15.70 1.97 33.25
N ALA A 205 15.90 2.89 34.19
CA ALA A 205 15.91 4.33 33.90
C ALA A 205 17.06 4.72 32.96
N CYS A 206 18.27 4.19 33.18
CA CYS A 206 19.41 4.43 32.31
C CYS A 206 19.14 3.96 30.87
N LEU A 207 18.54 2.78 30.70
CA LEU A 207 18.20 2.27 29.37
C LEU A 207 17.09 3.08 28.71
N ARG A 208 16.07 3.50 29.47
CA ARG A 208 14.98 4.36 28.96
C ARG A 208 15.52 5.68 28.44
N GLU A 209 16.40 6.32 29.19
CA GLU A 209 17.03 7.57 28.79
C GLU A 209 17.94 7.39 27.57
N TRP A 210 18.74 6.32 27.54
CA TRP A 210 19.55 5.96 26.37
C TRP A 210 18.69 5.78 25.11
N ILE A 211 17.56 5.08 25.24
CA ILE A 211 16.60 4.87 24.15
C ILE A 211 16.01 6.20 23.69
N ARG A 212 15.57 7.04 24.63
CA ARG A 212 14.95 8.34 24.34
C ARG A 212 15.89 9.24 23.56
N VAL A 213 17.13 9.43 24.06
CA VAL A 213 18.16 10.25 23.41
C VAL A 213 18.52 9.70 22.04
N ARG A 214 18.78 8.40 21.93
CA ARG A 214 19.15 7.78 20.65
C ARG A 214 18.05 7.86 19.58
N ARG A 215 16.79 7.95 20.02
CA ARG A 215 15.63 8.05 19.13
C ARG A 215 15.14 9.47 18.90
N ASN A 216 15.79 10.47 19.50
CA ASN A 216 15.30 11.85 19.51
C ASN A 216 13.81 11.92 19.92
N LEU A 217 13.40 11.08 20.88
CA LEU A 217 12.04 11.11 21.39
C LEU A 217 11.89 12.31 22.33
N PRO A 218 10.73 13.00 22.28
CA PRO A 218 10.43 14.08 23.22
C PRO A 218 10.41 13.55 24.66
N PRO A 219 10.60 14.43 25.65
CA PRO A 219 10.39 14.08 27.05
C PRO A 219 9.00 13.48 27.29
N ALA A 220 8.90 12.56 28.26
CA ALA A 220 7.63 11.95 28.61
C ALA A 220 6.66 13.02 29.13
N GLY A 221 5.43 13.03 28.60
CA GLY A 221 4.39 13.97 29.01
C GLY A 221 4.35 15.30 28.23
N GLU A 222 5.32 15.56 27.35
CA GLU A 222 5.31 16.75 26.50
C GLU A 222 4.70 16.45 25.12
N PRO A 223 3.92 17.39 24.55
CA PRO A 223 3.33 17.22 23.23
C PRO A 223 4.40 17.22 22.14
N SER A 224 4.35 16.20 21.28
CA SER A 224 5.28 16.02 20.17
C SER A 224 4.71 16.53 18.85
N ASP A 225 5.55 17.19 18.04
CA ASP A 225 5.26 17.48 16.63
C ASP A 225 5.31 16.24 15.71
N GLY A 226 5.38 15.04 16.30
CA GLY A 226 5.51 13.77 15.62
C GLY A 226 6.89 13.16 15.84
N PHE A 227 6.99 11.85 15.67
CA PHE A 227 8.23 11.11 15.88
C PHE A 227 8.25 9.83 15.06
N GLU A 228 9.46 9.31 14.85
CA GLU A 228 9.68 7.99 14.27
C GLU A 228 9.90 6.96 15.38
N TYR A 229 9.30 5.79 15.21
CA TYR A 229 9.44 4.65 16.11
C TYR A 229 9.72 3.38 15.32
N HIS A 230 10.64 2.55 15.80
CA HIS A 230 10.94 1.25 15.23
C HIS A 230 11.26 0.26 16.36
N PRO A 231 11.36 -1.05 16.11
CA PRO A 231 11.77 -2.00 17.13
C PRO A 231 13.11 -1.61 17.77
N LEU A 232 13.18 -1.84 19.07
CA LEU A 232 14.34 -1.57 19.92
C LEU A 232 15.42 -2.63 19.70
N LYS A 233 16.66 -2.20 19.45
CA LYS A 233 17.80 -3.10 19.25
C LYS A 233 19.00 -2.64 20.09
N CYS A 234 19.72 -3.61 20.62
CA CYS A 234 20.97 -3.37 21.32
C CYS A 234 22.04 -2.79 20.38
N ASP A 235 22.82 -1.81 20.86
CA ASP A 235 23.97 -1.29 20.10
C ASP A 235 25.09 -2.30 19.97
N LEU A 236 25.25 -3.16 20.97
CA LEU A 236 26.36 -4.10 21.04
C LEU A 236 26.02 -5.37 20.25
N CYS A 237 25.04 -6.14 20.69
CA CYS A 237 24.71 -7.42 20.06
C CYS A 237 23.77 -7.30 18.85
N LYS A 238 23.19 -6.13 18.59
CA LYS A 238 22.19 -5.88 17.52
C LYS A 238 20.88 -6.67 17.63
N GLY A 239 20.76 -7.55 18.64
CA GLY A 239 19.54 -8.27 18.97
C GLY A 239 18.42 -7.34 19.45
N PRO A 240 17.15 -7.80 19.38
CA PRO A 240 16.02 -7.04 19.90
C PRO A 240 16.13 -6.88 21.41
N TYR A 241 15.73 -5.72 21.93
CA TYR A 241 15.49 -5.59 23.36
C TYR A 241 14.15 -6.24 23.73
N SER A 242 14.01 -6.67 24.98
CA SER A 242 12.75 -7.13 25.57
C SER A 242 11.63 -6.11 25.39
N SER A 243 10.39 -6.57 25.29
CA SER A 243 9.22 -5.68 25.10
C SER A 243 8.76 -5.02 26.41
N ALA A 244 8.96 -5.71 27.53
CA ALA A 244 8.50 -5.29 28.84
C ALA A 244 9.43 -5.82 29.95
N VAL A 245 9.30 -5.24 31.13
CA VAL A 245 9.93 -5.64 32.38
C VAL A 245 8.86 -6.27 33.26
N LYS A 246 9.10 -7.48 33.72
CA LYS A 246 8.26 -8.19 34.69
C LYS A 246 8.90 -8.14 36.07
N TYR A 247 8.07 -7.95 37.09
CA TYR A 247 8.52 -7.96 38.49
C TYR A 247 8.12 -9.27 39.15
N ALA A 248 8.88 -9.67 40.17
CA ALA A 248 8.54 -10.81 41.00
C ALA A 248 7.20 -10.58 41.74
N PRO A 249 6.41 -11.64 41.99
CA PRO A 249 5.18 -11.52 42.79
C PRO A 249 5.48 -10.94 44.17
N GLY A 250 4.67 -9.96 44.61
CA GLY A 250 4.86 -9.29 45.90
C GLY A 250 5.83 -8.11 45.91
N ASN A 251 6.38 -7.73 44.74
CA ASN A 251 7.16 -6.50 44.61
C ASN A 251 6.21 -5.29 44.56
N CYS A 252 5.86 -4.76 45.73
CA CYS A 252 4.97 -3.63 45.90
C CYS A 252 5.80 -2.40 46.28
N SER A 253 5.59 -1.28 45.59
CA SER A 253 6.23 -0.02 45.97
C SER A 253 5.82 0.37 47.39
N LYS A 254 6.58 1.29 48.01
CA LYS A 254 6.26 1.82 49.36
C LYS A 254 4.85 2.41 49.47
N ASP A 255 4.25 2.80 48.35
CA ASP A 255 2.89 3.34 48.24
C ASP A 255 1.80 2.25 48.14
N GLY A 256 2.16 0.96 48.28
CA GLY A 256 1.24 -0.17 48.21
C GLY A 256 0.82 -0.56 46.78
N SER A 257 1.42 0.04 45.75
CA SER A 257 1.16 -0.31 44.35
C SER A 257 2.05 -1.49 43.92
N CYS A 258 1.46 -2.62 43.56
CA CYS A 258 2.20 -3.77 43.06
C CYS A 258 2.24 -3.70 41.52
N LYS A 259 3.43 -3.57 40.94
CA LYS A 259 3.63 -3.50 39.49
C LYS A 259 3.98 -4.88 38.97
N GLU A 260 3.06 -5.59 38.31
CA GLU A 260 3.38 -6.91 37.76
C GLU A 260 4.24 -6.84 36.49
N CYS A 261 4.02 -5.82 35.66
CA CYS A 261 4.67 -5.67 34.36
C CYS A 261 4.59 -4.22 33.87
N GLU A 262 5.67 -3.71 33.26
CA GLU A 262 5.67 -2.39 32.61
C GLU A 262 6.46 -2.41 31.29
N PRO A 263 6.12 -1.56 30.29
CA PRO A 263 6.82 -1.54 29.00
C PRO A 263 8.28 -1.12 29.18
N LEU A 264 9.19 -1.72 28.39
CA LEU A 264 10.61 -1.40 28.50
C LEU A 264 10.88 0.07 28.14
N ALA A 265 10.24 0.57 27.09
CA ALA A 265 10.28 1.97 26.70
C ALA A 265 8.87 2.55 26.69
N GLU A 266 8.75 3.77 27.21
CA GLU A 266 7.52 4.52 27.16
C GLU A 266 7.33 5.14 25.76
N VAL A 267 6.11 5.02 25.25
CA VAL A 267 5.72 5.66 23.99
C VAL A 267 5.20 7.06 24.31
N PRO A 268 5.78 8.12 23.70
CA PRO A 268 5.29 9.48 23.91
C PRO A 268 3.81 9.65 23.55
N LEU A 269 3.11 10.45 24.34
CA LEU A 269 1.73 10.83 24.06
C LEU A 269 1.69 11.95 23.02
N VAL A 270 0.63 12.00 22.21
CA VAL A 270 0.49 12.96 21.11
C VAL A 270 -0.87 13.62 21.16
N GLN A 271 -0.90 14.93 20.87
CA GLN A 271 -2.14 15.69 20.78
C GLN A 271 -2.84 15.43 19.44
N PRO A 272 -4.18 15.23 19.43
CA PRO A 272 -4.96 15.27 18.19
C PRO A 272 -4.90 16.66 17.52
N PRO A 273 -4.96 16.74 16.17
CA PRO A 273 -5.03 15.63 15.23
C PRO A 273 -3.66 15.04 14.87
N PHE A 274 -3.60 13.73 14.63
CA PHE A 274 -2.39 13.05 14.14
C PHE A 274 -2.71 11.76 13.36
N VAL A 275 -1.72 11.29 12.59
CA VAL A 275 -1.79 10.03 11.84
C VAL A 275 -0.58 9.16 12.19
N VAL A 276 -0.81 7.85 12.31
CA VAL A 276 0.26 6.86 12.46
C VAL A 276 0.38 6.06 11.17
N LEU A 277 1.52 6.18 10.49
CA LEU A 277 1.83 5.44 9.27
C LEU A 277 2.94 4.42 9.53
N GLU A 278 2.74 3.17 9.13
CA GLU A 278 3.76 2.14 9.20
C GLU A 278 4.38 1.90 7.82
N VAL A 279 5.71 2.01 7.75
CA VAL A 279 6.53 1.84 6.55
C VAL A 279 7.43 0.60 6.70
N PRO A 280 7.55 -0.26 5.67
CA PRO A 280 8.50 -1.37 5.68
C PRO A 280 9.95 -0.89 5.81
N GLY A 281 10.71 -1.50 6.71
CA GLY A 281 12.09 -1.13 7.03
C GLY A 281 13.07 -1.23 5.86
N ARG A 282 12.76 -2.07 4.84
CA ARG A 282 13.60 -2.27 3.65
C ARG A 282 13.90 -0.96 2.90
N HIS A 283 12.99 0.02 2.96
CA HIS A 283 13.18 1.33 2.33
C HIS A 283 14.20 2.20 3.06
N TYR A 284 14.65 1.78 4.25
CA TYR A 284 15.63 2.48 5.06
C TYR A 284 16.91 1.66 5.30
N GLY A 285 17.17 0.65 4.47
CA GLY A 285 18.35 -0.22 4.61
C GLY A 285 18.33 -1.12 5.85
N GLY A 286 17.17 -1.30 6.49
CA GLY A 286 17.02 -2.12 7.70
C GLY A 286 15.92 -3.19 7.58
N GLY A 287 15.96 -4.18 8.46
CA GLY A 287 14.85 -5.14 8.64
C GLY A 287 13.73 -4.57 9.52
N GLY A 288 12.54 -5.18 9.45
CA GLY A 288 11.38 -4.85 10.30
C GLY A 288 10.45 -3.78 9.70
N ARG A 289 9.70 -3.10 10.57
CA ARG A 289 8.77 -2.03 10.19
C ARG A 289 9.06 -0.79 11.04
N ARG A 290 8.80 0.40 10.49
CA ARG A 290 8.95 1.69 11.16
C ARG A 290 7.60 2.38 11.21
N SER A 291 7.19 2.80 12.38
CA SER A 291 5.97 3.55 12.62
C SER A 291 6.32 5.04 12.72
N HIS A 292 5.67 5.87 11.94
CA HIS A 292 5.83 7.31 11.93
C HIS A 292 4.55 7.92 12.48
N VAL A 293 4.68 8.67 13.57
CA VAL A 293 3.58 9.44 14.15
C VAL A 293 3.73 10.87 13.62
N LEU A 294 2.72 11.33 12.87
CA LEU A 294 2.74 12.62 12.19
C LEU A 294 1.67 13.53 12.80
N SER A 295 2.11 14.60 13.47
CA SER A 295 1.21 15.58 14.07
C SER A 295 0.64 16.53 13.01
N LEU A 296 -0.68 16.68 13.00
CA LEU A 296 -1.42 17.67 12.22
C LEU A 296 -1.82 18.88 13.07
N VAL A 297 -1.35 18.97 14.33
CA VAL A 297 -1.56 20.13 15.19
C VAL A 297 -0.87 21.34 14.58
N GLY A 298 -1.59 22.45 14.47
CA GLY A 298 -1.13 23.70 13.87
C GLY A 298 -2.29 24.46 13.24
N ASP A 299 -1.96 25.51 12.49
CA ASP A 299 -2.96 26.25 11.71
C ASP A 299 -3.68 25.31 10.72
N GLY A 300 -4.94 25.63 10.37
CA GLY A 300 -5.80 24.80 9.53
C GLY A 300 -5.21 24.40 8.17
N ASP A 301 -4.14 25.07 7.74
CA ASP A 301 -3.41 24.83 6.50
C ASP A 301 -2.15 23.98 6.65
N LYS A 302 -1.91 23.33 7.80
CA LYS A 302 -0.73 22.46 7.96
C LYS A 302 -0.77 21.29 6.97
N VAL A 303 0.24 21.22 6.10
CA VAL A 303 0.40 20.17 5.08
C VAL A 303 1.59 19.26 5.39
N LEU A 304 1.31 17.99 5.62
CA LEU A 304 2.32 16.95 5.82
C LEU A 304 2.77 16.34 4.50
N LYS A 305 3.89 16.82 3.97
CA LYS A 305 4.56 16.28 2.78
C LYS A 305 5.11 14.86 2.97
N LEU A 306 4.74 13.95 2.08
CA LEU A 306 5.30 12.60 1.95
C LEU A 306 6.10 12.50 0.65
N GLY A 307 7.29 11.91 0.68
CA GLY A 307 8.12 11.78 -0.52
C GLY A 307 9.54 11.30 -0.23
N ARG A 308 10.41 11.31 -1.24
CA ARG A 308 11.82 10.91 -1.07
C ARG A 308 12.77 12.05 -0.66
N ALA A 309 12.33 13.30 -0.80
CA ALA A 309 13.15 14.47 -0.50
C ALA A 309 13.42 14.59 1.01
N HIS A 310 14.52 15.26 1.36
CA HIS A 310 14.94 15.43 2.76
C HIS A 310 14.04 16.39 3.55
N ASN A 311 13.25 17.22 2.87
CA ASN A 311 12.32 18.18 3.46
C ASN A 311 10.88 17.63 3.60
N CYS A 312 10.67 16.32 3.39
CA CYS A 312 9.38 15.68 3.63
C CYS A 312 9.25 15.30 5.11
N HIS A 313 8.04 15.45 5.66
CA HIS A 313 7.71 15.02 7.02
C HIS A 313 7.76 13.50 7.15
N LEU A 314 7.34 12.79 6.10
CA LEU A 314 7.64 11.36 5.93
C LEU A 314 8.56 11.17 4.73
N ARG A 315 9.84 10.91 5.01
CA ARG A 315 10.84 10.63 4.00
C ARG A 315 10.95 9.14 3.73
N ILE A 316 10.74 8.71 2.49
CA ILE A 316 11.00 7.34 2.05
C ILE A 316 12.02 7.41 0.89
N PRO A 317 13.31 7.11 1.14
CA PRO A 317 14.39 7.35 0.17
C PRO A 317 14.43 6.27 -0.93
N ASP A 318 13.36 6.17 -1.71
CA ASP A 318 13.19 5.21 -2.80
C ASP A 318 13.08 5.93 -4.15
N ALA A 319 13.73 5.39 -5.19
CA ALA A 319 13.74 6.02 -6.51
C ALA A 319 12.36 6.00 -7.20
N SER A 320 11.48 5.08 -6.81
CA SER A 320 10.09 5.03 -7.29
C SER A 320 9.17 6.07 -6.64
N ILE A 321 9.67 6.90 -5.72
CA ILE A 321 8.87 7.90 -5.02
C ILE A 321 9.30 9.29 -5.49
N SER A 322 8.36 10.13 -5.94
CA SER A 322 8.62 11.55 -6.23
C SER A 322 9.20 12.31 -5.03
N ARG A 323 9.93 13.40 -5.32
CA ARG A 323 10.51 14.27 -4.28
C ARG A 323 9.46 14.76 -3.30
N TRP A 324 8.35 15.26 -3.85
CA TRP A 324 7.08 15.49 -3.19
C TRP A 324 6.08 14.59 -3.93
N HIS A 325 5.54 13.59 -3.24
CA HIS A 325 4.71 12.56 -3.87
C HIS A 325 3.25 12.74 -3.49
N ALA A 326 3.00 12.90 -2.20
CA ALA A 326 1.67 13.06 -1.65
C ALA A 326 1.70 14.01 -0.46
N SER A 327 0.53 14.46 -0.06
CA SER A 327 0.33 15.28 1.14
C SER A 327 -0.80 14.73 1.98
N ILE A 328 -0.66 14.88 3.29
CA ILE A 328 -1.74 14.66 4.25
C ILE A 328 -2.08 16.00 4.91
N ARG A 329 -3.37 16.34 4.97
CA ARG A 329 -3.86 17.56 5.61
C ARG A 329 -5.26 17.36 6.22
N MET A 330 -5.72 18.34 6.96
CA MET A 330 -7.08 18.38 7.50
C MET A 330 -8.02 19.12 6.54
N VAL A 331 -9.20 18.55 6.30
CA VAL A 331 -10.32 19.14 5.55
C VAL A 331 -11.61 18.77 6.27
N ASP A 332 -12.43 19.77 6.62
CA ASP A 332 -13.74 19.56 7.27
C ASP A 332 -13.70 18.60 8.48
N GLY A 333 -12.67 18.76 9.33
CA GLY A 333 -12.48 17.92 10.52
C GLY A 333 -12.03 16.48 10.24
N LYS A 334 -11.64 16.16 9.01
CA LYS A 334 -11.17 14.84 8.58
C LYS A 334 -9.79 14.92 7.95
N VAL A 335 -9.06 13.81 7.99
CA VAL A 335 -7.76 13.69 7.35
C VAL A 335 -7.94 13.25 5.89
N VAL A 336 -7.30 13.97 4.97
CA VAL A 336 -7.29 13.65 3.54
C VAL A 336 -5.88 13.34 3.05
N LEU A 337 -5.79 12.52 2.01
CA LEU A 337 -4.59 12.18 1.27
C LEU A 337 -4.70 12.71 -0.16
N GLU A 338 -3.71 13.47 -0.60
CA GLU A 338 -3.64 14.13 -1.91
C GLU A 338 -2.39 13.69 -2.67
N ASP A 339 -2.53 13.48 -3.99
CA ASP A 339 -1.41 13.26 -4.89
C ASP A 339 -0.85 14.59 -5.40
N HIS A 340 0.47 14.70 -5.53
CA HIS A 340 1.14 15.88 -6.08
C HIS A 340 1.83 15.56 -7.40
N GLU A 341 1.02 15.17 -8.40
CA GLU A 341 1.46 14.82 -9.75
C GLU A 341 2.61 13.81 -9.73
N SER A 342 2.44 12.77 -8.93
CA SER A 342 3.52 11.81 -8.73
C SER A 342 3.67 10.90 -9.94
N LYS A 343 4.92 10.63 -10.32
CA LYS A 343 5.27 9.78 -11.47
C LYS A 343 4.55 8.44 -11.50
N PHE A 344 4.45 7.80 -10.34
CA PHE A 344 3.88 6.46 -10.20
C PHE A 344 2.55 6.43 -9.45
N GLY A 345 1.96 7.61 -9.20
CA GLY A 345 0.66 7.77 -8.56
C GLY A 345 0.67 7.48 -7.05
N THR A 346 -0.18 8.21 -6.34
CA THR A 346 -0.62 7.87 -4.99
C THR A 346 -1.83 6.95 -5.08
N LEU A 347 -1.74 5.75 -4.51
CA LEU A 347 -2.80 4.75 -4.60
C LEU A 347 -3.31 4.31 -3.23
N VAL A 348 -4.56 3.90 -3.14
CA VAL A 348 -5.15 3.30 -1.93
C VAL A 348 -5.65 1.90 -2.24
N GLU A 349 -5.09 0.88 -1.59
CA GLU A 349 -5.50 -0.52 -1.82
C GLU A 349 -6.97 -0.71 -1.46
N VAL A 350 -7.73 -1.26 -2.40
CA VAL A 350 -9.13 -1.61 -2.20
C VAL A 350 -9.17 -2.78 -1.22
N GLN A 351 -9.95 -2.66 -0.14
CA GLN A 351 -10.11 -3.73 0.86
C GLN A 351 -11.48 -4.43 0.80
N ARG A 352 -12.47 -3.77 0.18
CA ARG A 352 -13.85 -4.24 0.04
C ARG A 352 -14.34 -3.90 -1.36
N PRO A 353 -15.37 -4.60 -1.87
CA PRO A 353 -16.00 -4.23 -3.13
C PRO A 353 -16.41 -2.76 -3.14
N ILE A 354 -16.19 -2.09 -4.27
CA ILE A 354 -16.51 -0.67 -4.46
C ILE A 354 -17.85 -0.56 -5.17
N ALA A 355 -18.80 0.15 -4.58
CA ALA A 355 -20.01 0.55 -5.29
C ALA A 355 -19.65 1.62 -6.33
N VAL A 356 -20.05 1.42 -7.57
CA VAL A 356 -19.82 2.37 -8.66
C VAL A 356 -20.95 3.40 -8.66
N ASP A 357 -20.58 4.67 -8.59
CA ASP A 357 -21.53 5.78 -8.73
C ASP A 357 -21.94 5.92 -10.21
N PRO A 358 -23.23 5.82 -10.57
CA PRO A 358 -23.69 5.92 -11.96
C PRO A 358 -23.29 7.21 -12.68
N LYS A 359 -22.92 8.27 -11.95
CA LYS A 359 -22.58 9.58 -12.51
C LYS A 359 -21.09 9.88 -12.52
N ARG A 360 -20.25 9.01 -11.97
CA ARG A 360 -18.83 9.29 -11.76
C ARG A 360 -17.96 8.14 -12.21
N ALA A 361 -16.89 8.48 -12.94
CA ALA A 361 -15.89 7.51 -13.31
C ALA A 361 -15.05 7.10 -12.09
N VAL A 362 -14.55 5.87 -12.10
CA VAL A 362 -13.64 5.32 -11.08
C VAL A 362 -12.38 4.80 -11.76
N SER A 363 -11.22 5.28 -11.31
CA SER A 363 -9.91 4.80 -11.77
C SER A 363 -9.28 3.84 -10.76
N LEU A 364 -8.86 2.68 -11.25
CA LEU A 364 -8.20 1.62 -10.47
C LEU A 364 -6.91 1.20 -11.15
N GLN A 365 -5.82 1.16 -10.39
CA GLN A 365 -4.59 0.51 -10.83
C GLN A 365 -4.54 -0.93 -10.33
N VAL A 366 -4.30 -1.87 -11.26
CA VAL A 366 -4.06 -3.29 -10.98
C VAL A 366 -2.73 -3.70 -11.63
N GLY A 367 -1.71 -3.90 -10.80
CA GLY A 367 -0.34 -4.05 -11.27
C GLY A 367 0.10 -2.85 -12.11
N ARG A 368 0.41 -3.12 -13.39
CA ARG A 368 0.84 -2.13 -14.40
C ARG A 368 -0.28 -1.62 -15.31
N THR A 369 -1.53 -1.92 -14.98
CA THR A 369 -2.69 -1.51 -15.77
C THR A 369 -3.53 -0.55 -14.96
N VAL A 370 -3.89 0.60 -15.53
CA VAL A 370 -4.92 1.49 -15.00
C VAL A 370 -6.20 1.24 -15.77
N LEU A 371 -7.29 1.01 -15.05
CA LEU A 371 -8.64 0.85 -15.56
C LEU A 371 -9.45 2.05 -15.14
N ARG A 372 -10.01 2.79 -16.09
CA ARG A 372 -10.96 3.87 -15.86
C ARG A 372 -12.34 3.40 -16.30
N LEU A 373 -13.23 3.27 -15.32
CA LEU A 373 -14.58 2.74 -15.48
C LEU A 373 -15.55 3.91 -15.48
N THR A 374 -16.22 4.17 -16.59
CA THR A 374 -17.22 5.22 -16.73
C THR A 374 -18.60 4.60 -16.96
N PRO A 375 -19.51 4.66 -15.97
CA PRO A 375 -20.88 4.20 -16.16
C PRO A 375 -21.61 5.10 -17.16
N SER A 376 -22.49 4.49 -17.95
CA SER A 376 -23.41 5.15 -18.87
C SER A 376 -24.81 4.56 -18.68
N GLU A 377 -25.80 5.44 -18.54
CA GLU A 377 -27.22 5.06 -18.54
C GLU A 377 -27.79 4.97 -19.96
N VAL A 378 -27.03 5.40 -20.97
CA VAL A 378 -27.46 5.48 -22.38
C VAL A 378 -26.78 4.35 -23.18
N PRO A 379 -27.54 3.56 -23.97
CA PRO A 379 -26.95 2.69 -25.00
C PRO A 379 -26.12 3.56 -25.94
N LEU A 380 -24.80 3.36 -25.94
CA LEU A 380 -23.92 4.15 -26.80
C LEU A 380 -24.24 3.84 -28.27
N PRO A 381 -24.18 4.85 -29.17
CA PRO A 381 -24.53 4.67 -30.57
C PRO A 381 -23.63 3.59 -31.19
N VAL A 382 -24.26 2.54 -31.68
CA VAL A 382 -23.61 1.45 -32.42
C VAL A 382 -22.97 2.08 -33.65
N THR A 383 -21.65 2.07 -33.76
CA THR A 383 -21.00 2.38 -35.03
C THR A 383 -21.31 1.23 -35.99
N PRO A 384 -21.85 1.49 -37.20
CA PRO A 384 -22.14 0.43 -38.13
C PRO A 384 -20.82 -0.17 -38.61
N THR A 385 -20.58 -1.43 -38.24
CA THR A 385 -19.60 -2.28 -38.92
C THR A 385 -19.93 -2.29 -40.40
N THR A 386 -19.00 -1.80 -41.20
CA THR A 386 -19.03 -1.86 -42.66
C THR A 386 -19.18 -3.31 -43.07
N SER A 387 -20.38 -3.71 -43.48
CA SER A 387 -20.62 -5.01 -44.10
C SER A 387 -19.92 -5.04 -45.45
N SER A 388 -18.92 -5.90 -45.60
CA SER A 388 -18.40 -6.31 -46.89
C SER A 388 -19.49 -7.05 -47.68
N PRO A 389 -19.69 -6.75 -48.98
CA PRO A 389 -20.68 -7.46 -49.76
C PRO A 389 -20.12 -8.84 -50.14
N THR A 390 -20.78 -9.88 -49.64
CA THR A 390 -20.74 -11.22 -50.23
C THR A 390 -21.38 -11.17 -51.62
N GLY A 391 -20.60 -11.45 -52.65
CA GLY A 391 -21.08 -11.70 -54.01
C GLY A 391 -20.46 -12.98 -54.55
N SER A 392 -21.14 -14.10 -54.38
CA SER A 392 -20.83 -15.39 -55.00
C SER A 392 -21.45 -15.46 -56.39
N THR A 393 -20.63 -15.61 -57.43
CA THR A 393 -21.03 -16.20 -58.71
C THR A 393 -19.81 -16.86 -59.35
N THR A 394 -19.78 -18.19 -59.33
CA THR A 394 -19.19 -19.04 -60.38
C THR A 394 -20.31 -19.38 -61.39
N PRO A 395 -20.08 -20.00 -62.58
CA PRO A 395 -18.84 -20.63 -63.09
C PRO A 395 -18.51 -20.28 -64.56
N GLU A 396 -17.35 -20.71 -65.07
CA GLU A 396 -17.21 -21.67 -66.19
C GLU A 396 -15.80 -21.71 -66.82
N PHE A 397 -15.50 -22.92 -67.30
CA PHE A 397 -14.27 -23.45 -67.90
C PHE A 397 -13.91 -22.83 -69.26
N PHE A 398 -12.60 -22.70 -69.55
CA PHE A 398 -11.87 -23.03 -70.79
C PHE A 398 -10.38 -22.77 -70.45
N GLY A 399 -9.45 -23.72 -70.44
CA GLY A 399 -8.97 -24.51 -71.57
C GLY A 399 -7.83 -23.75 -72.28
N GLY A 400 -6.56 -24.11 -72.07
CA GLY A 400 -5.45 -23.44 -72.77
C GLY A 400 -4.04 -23.73 -72.27
N ASP A 401 -3.52 -24.84 -72.77
CA ASP A 401 -2.16 -25.33 -72.97
C ASP A 401 -0.90 -24.43 -72.85
N ALA A 402 0.23 -25.15 -72.74
CA ALA A 402 1.58 -24.86 -73.24
C ALA A 402 2.69 -24.30 -72.30
N SER A 403 3.54 -25.26 -71.89
CA SER A 403 4.97 -25.34 -72.24
C SER A 403 6.03 -24.47 -71.53
N ALA A 404 6.77 -25.16 -70.64
CA ALA A 404 8.22 -25.43 -70.67
C ALA A 404 9.29 -24.31 -70.63
N ARG A 405 10.36 -24.68 -69.88
CA ARG A 405 11.77 -24.19 -69.85
C ARG A 405 12.04 -23.08 -68.85
N SER A 406 13.17 -22.99 -68.16
CA SER A 406 14.34 -23.85 -67.89
C SER A 406 15.16 -23.13 -66.79
N ARG A 407 15.88 -23.89 -65.96
CA ARG A 407 16.86 -23.43 -64.94
C ARG A 407 18.09 -22.71 -65.58
N PRO A 408 19.20 -22.45 -64.85
CA PRO A 408 19.50 -21.45 -63.79
C PRO A 408 20.83 -20.68 -64.10
N ARG A 409 21.48 -20.12 -63.06
CA ARG A 409 22.83 -19.45 -62.97
C ARG A 409 22.74 -17.92 -62.97
N GLY A 410 23.50 -17.16 -62.20
CA GLY A 410 24.59 -17.45 -61.27
C GLY A 410 25.30 -16.14 -60.91
N ASP A 411 26.02 -16.18 -59.79
CA ASP A 411 27.23 -15.44 -59.43
C ASP A 411 27.23 -13.94 -59.06
N ASN A 412 27.85 -13.72 -57.89
CA ASN A 412 28.74 -12.63 -57.45
C ASN A 412 28.10 -11.22 -57.32
N VAL A 413 28.51 -10.31 -56.43
CA VAL A 413 29.82 -9.98 -55.88
C VAL A 413 29.66 -9.34 -54.47
N GLN A 414 30.75 -9.48 -53.73
CA GLN A 414 31.21 -8.94 -52.45
C GLN A 414 31.28 -7.39 -52.32
N GLU A 415 31.51 -6.90 -51.09
CA GLU A 415 31.96 -5.54 -50.69
C GLU A 415 30.88 -4.43 -50.72
N LEU A 416 30.58 -3.67 -49.66
CA LEU A 416 31.38 -3.11 -48.54
C LEU A 416 30.59 -3.12 -47.21
#